data_AF-A0A6N2L6Z6-F1
#
_entry.id   AF-A0A6N2L6Z6-F1
#
_cell.length_a   1.000
_cell.length_b   1.000
_cell.length_c   1.000
_cell.angle_alpha   90.00
_cell.angle_beta   90.00
_cell.angle_gamma   90.00
#
_symmetry.space_group_name_H-M   'P 1'
#
loop_
_entity.id
_entity.type
_entity.pdbx_description
1 polymer ?
#
loop_
_entity_poly.entity_id
_entity_poly.type
_entity_poly.pdbx_seq_one_letter_code
_entity_poly.pdbx_strand_id
1 'polypeptide(L)'
;MDLLTSCKDKLAYFRIKELKDVLTLLGLSKQGKKQDLVDRILAILSDGQVSKIWAKKSAIGKEEAAKLVDDTYRKMQVSGATDLASKGQGTSNCGNSKFNVEIDEPFHSDTKVRCPCGTSLETELMIKCEDCKCHVWQHIGCIIIPEEAMEGTPQVPDVFYCEICRLSRADPFWVTVAHPLYPVKLAATNVPTDGSSPVQGVEKTFHLTRADKDLLAKQEYDVQAWCMLLNDKVPFRMQWPHYADLQVNGIAVRAINRPGSQLLGANGRDDGPIITPCAKDGINKLSLTGCDARIFCLGVRIVKRRTVQQILNMIPKESEGERFEDALARVCRCVGGTATDNACSDSDLEVVADSFGVNLRCPMSGSRMKVAGRFKPCAHMGCFDLEVFWQCPICLKNYSLENIIVDPYFNRITSKALRGRYNRD
;
A
#
# COMPACT_ATOMS: atom_id res chain seq x y z
N MET A 1 -11.88 1.40 -29.88
CA MET A 1 -10.53 0.93 -30.25
C MET A 1 -10.65 -0.32 -31.11
N ASP A 2 -9.71 -0.58 -31.99
CA ASP A 2 -9.63 -1.86 -32.71
C ASP A 2 -9.39 -3.01 -31.69
N LEU A 3 -10.10 -4.11 -31.88
CA LEU A 3 -10.05 -5.32 -31.05
C LEU A 3 -8.62 -5.88 -31.00
N LEU A 4 -7.89 -5.77 -32.12
CA LEU A 4 -6.49 -6.18 -32.23
C LEU A 4 -5.58 -5.36 -31.30
N THR A 5 -5.72 -4.03 -31.30
CA THR A 5 -4.91 -3.13 -30.47
C THR A 5 -5.15 -3.39 -28.98
N SER A 6 -6.41 -3.53 -28.56
CA SER A 6 -6.74 -3.83 -27.16
C SER A 6 -6.13 -5.17 -26.69
N CYS A 7 -6.16 -6.20 -27.54
CA CYS A 7 -5.52 -7.48 -27.23
C CYS A 7 -3.99 -7.37 -27.18
N LYS A 8 -3.38 -6.60 -28.08
CA LYS A 8 -1.93 -6.39 -28.14
C LYS A 8 -1.39 -5.74 -26.87
N ASP A 9 -2.08 -4.72 -26.36
CA ASP A 9 -1.71 -4.04 -25.11
C ASP A 9 -1.82 -4.99 -23.91
N LYS A 10 -2.90 -5.77 -23.82
CA LYS A 10 -3.10 -6.80 -22.78
C LYS A 10 -1.99 -7.87 -22.81
N LEU A 11 -1.64 -8.38 -23.99
CA LEU A 11 -0.61 -9.41 -24.18
C LEU A 11 0.80 -8.95 -23.74
N ALA A 12 1.09 -7.65 -23.70
CA ALA A 12 2.36 -7.14 -23.18
C ALA A 12 2.56 -7.50 -21.70
N TYR A 13 1.49 -7.42 -20.89
CA TYR A 13 1.49 -7.72 -19.46
C TYR A 13 1.60 -9.22 -19.12
N PHE A 14 1.29 -10.10 -20.06
CA PHE A 14 1.31 -11.55 -19.81
C PHE A 14 2.75 -12.02 -19.61
N ARG A 15 2.96 -12.98 -18.71
CA ARG A 15 4.24 -13.69 -18.61
C ARG A 15 4.15 -14.93 -19.51
N ILE A 16 5.24 -15.70 -19.55
CA ILE A 16 5.32 -16.89 -20.42
C ILE A 16 4.27 -17.94 -20.01
N LYS A 17 3.86 -18.00 -18.74
CA LYS A 17 2.83 -18.91 -18.23
C LYS A 17 1.48 -18.62 -18.88
N GLU A 18 0.99 -17.38 -18.78
CA GLU A 18 -0.36 -17.00 -19.22
C GLU A 18 -0.47 -17.00 -20.75
N LEU A 19 0.63 -16.69 -21.47
CA LEU A 19 0.71 -16.89 -22.92
C LEU A 19 0.61 -18.39 -23.30
N LYS A 20 1.28 -19.28 -22.55
CA LYS A 20 1.17 -20.73 -22.75
C LYS A 20 -0.22 -21.26 -22.37
N ASP A 21 -0.89 -20.68 -21.39
CA ASP A 21 -2.25 -21.06 -21.00
C ASP A 21 -3.26 -20.69 -22.09
N VAL A 22 -3.21 -19.46 -22.63
CA VAL A 22 -4.01 -19.06 -23.81
C VAL A 22 -3.69 -19.96 -25.01
N LEU A 23 -2.42 -20.22 -25.33
CA LEU A 23 -2.05 -21.12 -26.43
C LEU A 23 -2.53 -22.56 -26.21
N THR A 24 -2.63 -23.04 -24.95
CA THR A 24 -3.19 -24.36 -24.63
C THR A 24 -4.69 -24.40 -24.95
N LEU A 25 -5.43 -23.36 -24.57
CA LEU A 25 -6.86 -23.25 -24.83
C LEU A 25 -7.16 -23.03 -26.33
N LEU A 26 -6.24 -22.39 -27.06
CA LEU A 26 -6.24 -22.28 -28.52
C LEU A 26 -5.75 -23.56 -29.25
N GLY A 27 -5.28 -24.58 -28.54
CA GLY A 27 -4.76 -25.82 -29.14
C GLY A 27 -3.43 -25.66 -29.90
N LEU A 28 -2.68 -24.58 -29.66
CA LEU A 28 -1.46 -24.22 -30.39
C LEU A 28 -0.17 -24.64 -29.64
N SER A 29 0.95 -24.72 -30.38
CA SER A 29 2.25 -25.04 -29.81
C SER A 29 2.71 -24.01 -28.77
N LYS A 30 3.27 -24.49 -27.67
CA LYS A 30 3.81 -23.72 -26.53
C LYS A 30 5.33 -23.48 -26.58
N GLN A 31 6.00 -23.94 -27.64
CA GLN A 31 7.46 -23.85 -27.79
C GLN A 31 7.88 -22.50 -28.40
N GLY A 32 8.96 -21.88 -27.92
CA GLY A 32 9.47 -20.59 -28.40
C GLY A 32 9.71 -19.58 -27.28
N LYS A 33 10.34 -18.46 -27.62
CA LYS A 33 10.56 -17.30 -26.74
C LYS A 33 9.25 -16.53 -26.54
N LYS A 34 9.20 -15.60 -25.56
CA LYS A 34 7.98 -14.82 -25.24
C LYS A 34 7.37 -14.18 -26.50
N GLN A 35 8.20 -13.59 -27.37
CA GLN A 35 7.73 -12.93 -28.59
C GLN A 35 7.06 -13.93 -29.55
N ASP A 36 7.70 -15.08 -29.82
CA ASP A 36 7.15 -16.14 -30.67
C ASP A 36 5.77 -16.64 -30.18
N LEU A 37 5.49 -16.57 -28.87
CA LEU A 37 4.19 -16.94 -28.28
C LEU A 37 3.15 -15.83 -28.48
N VAL A 38 3.54 -14.57 -28.26
CA VAL A 38 2.70 -13.39 -28.53
C VAL A 38 2.33 -13.31 -30.01
N ASP A 39 3.30 -13.48 -30.91
CA ASP A 39 3.10 -13.38 -32.35
C ASP A 39 2.13 -14.44 -32.89
N ARG A 40 2.12 -15.65 -32.30
CA ARG A 40 1.11 -16.70 -32.61
C ARG A 40 -0.31 -16.30 -32.22
N ILE A 41 -0.48 -15.69 -31.05
CA ILE A 41 -1.81 -15.22 -30.60
C ILE A 41 -2.25 -14.04 -31.48
N LEU A 42 -1.34 -13.11 -31.79
CA LEU A 42 -1.62 -11.98 -32.70
C LEU A 42 -1.92 -12.44 -34.13
N ALA A 43 -1.30 -13.51 -34.63
CA ALA A 43 -1.59 -14.05 -35.96
C ALA A 43 -3.06 -14.53 -36.08
N ILE A 44 -3.59 -15.20 -35.05
CA ILE A 44 -5.01 -15.59 -35.00
C ILE A 44 -5.95 -14.37 -34.93
N LEU A 45 -5.51 -13.29 -34.26
CA LEU A 45 -6.30 -12.06 -34.12
C LEU A 45 -6.27 -11.15 -35.38
N SER A 46 -5.28 -11.33 -36.25
CA SER A 46 -5.00 -10.42 -37.39
C SER A 46 -5.51 -10.91 -38.75
N ASP A 47 -6.15 -12.09 -38.81
CA ASP A 47 -6.28 -12.96 -39.99
C ASP A 47 -6.12 -12.31 -41.39
N GLY A 48 -5.00 -12.65 -42.04
CA GLY A 48 -4.45 -12.02 -43.24
C GLY A 48 -3.78 -13.00 -44.20
N GLN A 49 -4.47 -14.11 -44.50
CA GLN A 49 -4.35 -14.88 -45.76
C GLN A 49 -2.93 -15.31 -46.24
N VAL A 50 -2.20 -16.10 -45.46
CA VAL A 50 -1.14 -17.04 -45.94
C VAL A 50 -1.11 -18.26 -44.99
N SER A 51 -1.18 -19.54 -45.39
CA SER A 51 -1.32 -20.19 -46.71
C SER A 51 -2.20 -21.46 -46.62
N LYS A 52 -2.56 -22.05 -47.78
CA LYS A 52 -3.24 -23.36 -47.87
C LYS A 52 -2.25 -24.51 -47.65
N ILE A 53 -2.14 -25.06 -46.44
CA ILE A 53 -1.78 -26.47 -46.07
C ILE A 53 -1.79 -26.56 -44.52
N TRP A 54 -2.98 -26.73 -43.92
CA TRP A 54 -3.24 -27.51 -42.68
C TRP A 54 -4.75 -27.49 -42.32
N ALA A 55 -5.62 -27.65 -43.32
CA ALA A 55 -7.06 -27.61 -43.10
C ALA A 55 -7.59 -28.95 -42.56
N LYS A 56 -7.43 -29.23 -41.25
CA LYS A 56 -8.27 -30.18 -40.47
C LYS A 56 -7.95 -30.26 -38.95
N LYS A 57 -8.17 -29.18 -38.20
CA LYS A 57 -8.87 -29.15 -36.87
C LYS A 57 -8.85 -27.73 -36.28
N SER A 58 -9.80 -27.46 -35.38
CA SER A 58 -10.02 -26.20 -34.65
C SER A 58 -10.12 -24.94 -35.51
N ALA A 59 -11.32 -24.68 -36.06
CA ALA A 59 -11.74 -23.33 -36.41
C ALA A 59 -12.14 -22.59 -35.12
N ILE A 60 -11.13 -22.12 -34.37
CA ILE A 60 -11.32 -21.27 -33.19
C ILE A 60 -11.41 -19.83 -33.68
N GLY A 61 -12.49 -19.13 -33.32
CA GLY A 61 -12.78 -17.81 -33.87
C GLY A 61 -11.84 -16.73 -33.36
N LYS A 62 -11.57 -15.70 -34.18
CA LYS A 62 -10.88 -14.46 -33.77
C LYS A 62 -11.46 -13.88 -32.47
N GLU A 63 -12.77 -13.93 -32.33
CA GLU A 63 -13.52 -13.45 -31.16
C GLU A 63 -13.38 -14.36 -29.93
N GLU A 64 -13.22 -15.68 -30.14
CA GLU A 64 -12.91 -16.65 -29.08
C GLU A 64 -11.47 -16.48 -28.57
N ALA A 65 -10.51 -16.22 -29.46
CA ALA A 65 -9.13 -15.88 -29.09
C ALA A 65 -9.05 -14.56 -28.32
N ALA A 66 -9.77 -13.53 -28.74
CA ALA A 66 -9.84 -12.25 -28.02
C ALA A 66 -10.47 -12.43 -26.63
N LYS A 67 -11.56 -13.20 -26.53
CA LYS A 67 -12.19 -13.53 -25.25
C LYS A 67 -11.27 -14.31 -24.32
N LEU A 68 -10.50 -15.27 -24.84
CA LEU A 68 -9.50 -16.02 -24.06
C LEU A 68 -8.38 -15.14 -23.51
N VAL A 69 -7.92 -14.14 -24.29
CA VAL A 69 -6.98 -13.11 -23.80
C VAL A 69 -7.64 -12.27 -22.70
N ASP A 70 -8.85 -11.78 -22.90
CA ASP A 70 -9.54 -10.92 -21.93
C ASP A 70 -9.88 -11.64 -20.62
N ASP A 71 -10.34 -12.89 -20.69
CA ASP A 71 -10.63 -13.71 -19.52
C ASP A 71 -9.35 -14.12 -18.77
N THR A 72 -8.24 -14.35 -19.47
CA THR A 72 -6.93 -14.60 -18.84
C THR A 72 -6.38 -13.34 -18.17
N TYR A 73 -6.46 -12.18 -18.84
CA TYR A 73 -6.05 -10.89 -18.28
C TYR A 73 -6.87 -10.53 -17.03
N ARG A 74 -8.17 -10.82 -17.05
CA ARG A 74 -9.05 -10.64 -15.88
C ARG A 74 -8.68 -11.58 -14.73
N LYS A 75 -8.40 -12.86 -15.01
CA LYS A 75 -7.93 -13.82 -13.99
C LYS A 75 -6.58 -13.42 -13.38
N MET A 76 -5.65 -12.87 -14.18
CA MET A 76 -4.39 -12.32 -13.66
C MET A 76 -4.60 -11.19 -12.65
N GLN A 77 -5.67 -10.39 -12.79
CA GLN A 77 -6.01 -9.34 -11.83
C GLN A 77 -6.78 -9.86 -10.61
N VAL A 78 -7.53 -10.97 -10.74
CA VAL A 78 -8.37 -11.54 -9.66
C VAL A 78 -7.66 -12.60 -8.81
N SER A 79 -6.66 -13.31 -9.34
CA SER A 79 -5.94 -14.40 -8.64
C SER A 79 -4.96 -13.94 -7.53
N GLY A 80 -5.27 -12.83 -6.86
CA GLY A 80 -4.67 -12.48 -5.56
C GLY A 80 -5.22 -13.29 -4.38
N ALA A 81 -6.32 -14.04 -4.58
CA ALA A 81 -6.96 -14.83 -3.52
C ALA A 81 -7.49 -16.20 -4.00
N THR A 82 -7.18 -17.22 -3.19
CA THR A 82 -7.83 -18.55 -3.11
C THR A 82 -7.50 -19.57 -4.20
N ASP A 83 -6.57 -20.47 -3.88
CA ASP A 83 -6.54 -21.85 -4.37
C ASP A 83 -6.45 -22.79 -3.16
N LEU A 84 -7.57 -23.34 -2.71
CA LEU A 84 -7.61 -24.58 -1.92
C LEU A 84 -8.86 -25.37 -2.28
N ALA A 85 -8.66 -26.62 -2.66
CA ALA A 85 -9.68 -27.47 -3.26
C ALA A 85 -10.76 -27.91 -2.25
N SER A 86 -12.00 -27.97 -2.74
CA SER A 86 -13.16 -28.47 -2.03
C SER A 86 -13.20 -30.00 -2.00
N LYS A 87 -13.35 -30.59 -0.80
CA LYS A 87 -14.05 -31.86 -0.56
C LYS A 87 -14.26 -32.11 0.93
N GLY A 88 -15.51 -32.30 1.35
CA GLY A 88 -15.88 -32.61 2.73
C GLY A 88 -17.31 -32.17 3.07
N GLN A 89 -18.30 -33.02 2.79
CA GLN A 89 -19.66 -32.82 3.31
C GLN A 89 -19.68 -33.16 4.82
N GLY A 90 -20.31 -32.32 5.63
CA GLY A 90 -20.44 -32.51 7.07
C GLY A 90 -21.63 -31.71 7.62
N THR A 91 -22.68 -32.43 8.02
CA THR A 91 -24.00 -31.89 8.39
C THR A 91 -24.07 -31.43 9.85
N SER A 92 -24.84 -30.36 10.11
CA SER A 92 -25.44 -29.96 11.42
C SER A 92 -24.49 -29.67 12.61
N ASN A 93 -24.85 -28.89 13.64
CA ASN A 93 -26.03 -28.05 13.93
C ASN A 93 -25.56 -26.86 14.80
N CYS A 94 -26.15 -25.67 14.66
CA CYS A 94 -26.03 -24.60 15.67
C CYS A 94 -27.36 -24.48 16.44
N GLY A 95 -27.30 -24.48 17.77
CA GLY A 95 -28.49 -24.46 18.63
C GLY A 95 -29.07 -23.06 18.81
N ASN A 96 -30.33 -22.85 18.41
CA ASN A 96 -31.07 -21.62 18.66
C ASN A 96 -31.37 -21.41 20.16
N SER A 97 -31.30 -20.16 20.62
CA SER A 97 -32.02 -19.71 21.82
C SER A 97 -32.76 -18.39 21.60
N LYS A 98 -33.98 -18.55 21.07
CA LYS A 98 -35.19 -17.71 21.24
C LYS A 98 -35.09 -16.19 21.02
N PHE A 99 -35.72 -15.75 19.93
CA PHE A 99 -36.32 -14.42 19.82
C PHE A 99 -37.34 -14.17 20.94
N ASN A 100 -37.41 -12.92 21.40
CA ASN A 100 -38.67 -12.25 21.71
C ASN A 100 -38.68 -10.96 20.89
N VAL A 101 -39.82 -10.65 20.26
CA VAL A 101 -40.07 -9.42 19.51
C VAL A 101 -41.09 -8.62 20.32
N GLU A 102 -40.84 -7.34 20.56
CA GLU A 102 -41.80 -6.25 20.28
C GLU A 102 -41.26 -4.86 20.69
N ILE A 103 -41.83 -3.85 20.02
CA ILE A 103 -41.70 -2.38 20.20
C ILE A 103 -40.50 -1.72 19.50
N ASP A 104 -40.83 -0.79 18.61
CA ASP A 104 -39.91 0.05 17.83
C ASP A 104 -39.09 1.01 18.72
N GLU A 105 -37.76 0.94 18.58
CA GLU A 105 -36.91 2.13 18.63
C GLU A 105 -36.30 2.32 17.24
N PRO A 106 -36.27 3.54 16.68
CA PRO A 106 -35.65 3.76 15.39
C PRO A 106 -34.15 3.48 15.49
N PHE A 107 -33.67 2.50 14.73
CA PHE A 107 -32.24 2.23 14.56
C PHE A 107 -31.57 3.42 13.85
N HIS A 108 -31.24 4.46 14.62
CA HIS A 108 -30.24 5.44 14.24
C HIS A 108 -28.88 4.74 14.22
N SER A 109 -28.56 4.10 13.10
CA SER A 109 -27.18 3.77 12.79
C SER A 109 -26.42 5.09 12.60
N ASP A 110 -25.75 5.56 13.65
CA ASP A 110 -24.92 6.77 13.61
C ASP A 110 -23.73 6.58 12.64
N THR A 111 -24.00 6.79 11.35
CA THR A 111 -23.00 6.75 10.29
C THR A 111 -22.01 7.88 10.53
N LYS A 112 -20.81 7.52 10.98
CA LYS A 112 -19.75 8.49 11.26
C LYS A 112 -19.12 9.02 9.96
N VAL A 113 -19.83 9.90 9.27
CA VAL A 113 -19.33 10.59 8.07
C VAL A 113 -18.28 11.63 8.48
N ARG A 114 -17.12 11.61 7.81
CA ARG A 114 -16.09 12.64 7.96
C ARG A 114 -15.27 12.74 6.67
N CYS A 115 -15.75 13.53 5.72
CA CYS A 115 -15.11 13.70 4.43
C CYS A 115 -14.22 14.97 4.36
N PRO A 116 -13.08 14.99 3.63
CA PRO A 116 -12.24 16.18 3.49
C PRO A 116 -12.88 17.39 2.81
N CYS A 117 -14.10 17.26 2.26
CA CYS A 117 -14.91 18.40 1.80
C CYS A 117 -15.53 19.21 2.95
N GLY A 118 -15.54 18.68 4.18
CA GLY A 118 -16.14 19.31 5.37
C GLY A 118 -17.62 18.98 5.59
N THR A 119 -18.27 18.31 4.63
CA THR A 119 -19.69 17.90 4.72
C THR A 119 -19.83 16.56 5.44
N SER A 120 -20.74 16.48 6.41
CA SER A 120 -21.08 15.26 7.17
C SER A 120 -22.38 14.58 6.71
N LEU A 121 -22.97 15.05 5.61
CA LEU A 121 -24.16 14.42 5.00
C LEU A 121 -23.79 13.08 4.35
N GLU A 122 -24.65 12.09 4.45
CA GLU A 122 -24.56 10.87 3.66
C GLU A 122 -24.89 11.15 2.18
N THR A 123 -24.35 10.32 1.28
CA THR A 123 -24.71 10.31 -0.15
C THR A 123 -24.81 8.87 -0.64
N GLU A 124 -25.26 8.65 -1.88
CA GLU A 124 -25.36 7.32 -2.48
C GLU A 124 -23.99 6.62 -2.68
N LEU A 125 -22.91 7.41 -2.82
CA LEU A 125 -21.56 6.91 -3.13
C LEU A 125 -20.59 7.17 -1.97
N MET A 126 -20.63 6.27 -1.00
CA MET A 126 -19.82 6.30 0.22
C MET A 126 -18.86 5.11 0.28
N ILE A 127 -17.68 5.33 0.85
CA ILE A 127 -16.72 4.28 1.17
C ILE A 127 -16.32 4.35 2.65
N LYS A 128 -16.19 3.17 3.26
CA LYS A 128 -15.82 3.00 4.67
C LYS A 128 -14.31 2.81 4.80
N CYS A 129 -13.72 3.41 5.82
CA CYS A 129 -12.34 3.13 6.21
C CYS A 129 -12.23 1.69 6.77
N GLU A 130 -11.30 0.91 6.20
CA GLU A 130 -11.04 -0.50 6.56
C GLU A 130 -10.51 -0.67 7.99
N ASP A 131 -9.90 0.37 8.56
CA ASP A 131 -9.39 0.32 9.92
C ASP A 131 -10.51 0.01 10.94
N CYS A 132 -10.37 -1.13 11.62
CA CYS A 132 -11.36 -1.70 12.52
C CYS A 132 -11.67 -0.85 13.77
N LYS A 133 -10.92 0.22 14.02
CA LYS A 133 -11.19 1.18 15.11
C LYS A 133 -11.71 2.53 14.60
N CYS A 134 -11.71 2.73 13.28
CA CYS A 134 -12.08 4.00 12.66
C CYS A 134 -13.57 4.06 12.30
N HIS A 135 -14.01 3.11 11.47
CA HIS A 135 -15.36 2.99 10.90
C HIS A 135 -15.94 4.28 10.26
N VAL A 136 -15.08 5.24 9.91
CA VAL A 136 -15.46 6.50 9.25
C VAL A 136 -15.88 6.24 7.81
N TRP A 137 -16.93 6.94 7.37
CA TRP A 137 -17.38 6.97 5.99
C TRP A 137 -17.00 8.29 5.29
N GLN A 138 -16.66 8.21 4.00
CA GLN A 138 -16.24 9.36 3.18
C GLN A 138 -16.88 9.27 1.79
N HIS A 139 -17.16 10.43 1.16
CA HIS A 139 -17.75 10.48 -0.19
C HIS A 139 -16.73 10.03 -1.23
N ILE A 140 -17.07 9.01 -2.05
CA ILE A 140 -16.16 8.45 -3.06
C ILE A 140 -15.61 9.57 -3.97
N GLY A 141 -16.48 10.43 -4.53
CA GLY A 141 -16.07 11.53 -5.41
C GLY A 141 -15.22 12.64 -4.78
N CYS A 142 -15.03 12.65 -3.45
CA CYS A 142 -14.15 13.62 -2.80
C CYS A 142 -12.70 13.14 -2.68
N ILE A 143 -12.50 11.82 -2.56
CA ILE A 143 -11.24 11.16 -2.18
C ILE A 143 -10.69 10.19 -3.24
N ILE A 144 -11.55 9.55 -4.03
CA ILE A 144 -11.13 8.73 -5.18
C ILE A 144 -10.97 9.67 -6.37
N ILE A 145 -9.73 10.10 -6.61
CA ILE A 145 -9.39 11.03 -7.69
C ILE A 145 -9.00 10.22 -8.93
N PRO A 146 -9.71 10.33 -10.06
CA PRO A 146 -9.32 9.67 -11.31
C PRO A 146 -7.91 10.10 -11.75
N GLU A 147 -7.13 9.17 -12.29
CA GLU A 147 -5.75 9.47 -12.74
C GLU A 147 -5.73 10.08 -14.14
N GLU A 148 -6.76 9.80 -14.94
CA GLU A 148 -6.97 10.35 -16.28
C GLU A 148 -8.46 10.66 -16.49
N ALA A 149 -8.77 11.57 -17.39
CA ALA A 149 -10.15 11.92 -17.79
C ALA A 149 -10.76 10.88 -18.76
N MET A 150 -10.58 9.58 -18.47
CA MET A 150 -11.25 8.52 -19.22
C MET A 150 -12.68 8.34 -18.72
N GLU A 151 -13.63 8.24 -19.66
CA GLU A 151 -15.03 7.93 -19.38
C GLU A 151 -15.16 6.48 -18.86
N GLY A 152 -15.11 6.34 -17.54
CA GLY A 152 -15.31 5.08 -16.85
C GLY A 152 -15.62 5.32 -15.38
N THR A 153 -16.40 4.42 -14.77
CA THR A 153 -16.68 4.47 -13.34
C THR A 153 -15.36 4.40 -12.56
N PRO A 154 -15.09 5.31 -11.60
CA PRO A 154 -13.85 5.26 -10.83
C PRO A 154 -13.67 3.88 -10.20
N GLN A 155 -12.55 3.21 -10.48
CA GLN A 155 -12.24 1.93 -9.85
C GLN A 155 -12.05 2.17 -8.35
N VAL A 156 -13.01 1.72 -7.56
CA VAL A 156 -12.97 1.81 -6.10
C VAL A 156 -11.89 0.83 -5.61
N PRO A 157 -10.90 1.28 -4.82
CA PRO A 157 -9.84 0.38 -4.35
C PRO A 157 -10.41 -0.65 -3.37
N ASP A 158 -9.95 -1.91 -3.49
CA ASP A 158 -10.38 -3.03 -2.62
C ASP A 158 -10.13 -2.76 -1.12
N VAL A 159 -9.13 -1.92 -0.81
CA VAL A 159 -8.77 -1.53 0.55
C VAL A 159 -8.63 -0.02 0.62
N PHE A 160 -9.40 0.60 1.51
CA PHE A 160 -9.40 2.05 1.71
C PHE A 160 -9.09 2.45 3.16
N TYR A 161 -8.19 3.42 3.33
CA TYR A 161 -7.88 4.06 4.61
C TYR A 161 -8.09 5.56 4.51
N CYS A 162 -8.90 6.11 5.43
CA CYS A 162 -9.05 7.56 5.55
C CYS A 162 -7.72 8.23 5.94
N GLU A 163 -7.63 9.55 5.74
CA GLU A 163 -6.41 10.33 5.95
C GLU A 163 -5.84 10.12 7.35
N ILE A 164 -6.69 10.13 8.39
CA ILE A 164 -6.25 9.95 9.78
C ILE A 164 -5.61 8.56 10.00
N CYS A 165 -6.14 7.51 9.36
CA CYS A 165 -5.61 6.15 9.46
C CYS A 165 -4.37 5.92 8.59
N ARG A 166 -4.21 6.70 7.51
CA ARG A 166 -2.97 6.77 6.73
C ARG A 166 -1.87 7.48 7.53
N LEU A 167 -2.20 8.61 8.16
CA LEU A 167 -1.28 9.41 8.98
C LEU A 167 -0.75 8.65 10.20
N SER A 168 -1.62 7.88 10.90
CA SER A 168 -1.22 7.08 12.06
C SER A 168 -0.30 5.90 11.70
N ARG A 169 -0.34 5.44 10.44
CA ARG A 169 0.56 4.42 9.88
C ARG A 169 1.82 5.00 9.25
N ALA A 170 1.76 6.24 8.77
CA ALA A 170 2.88 6.94 8.14
C ALA A 170 4.03 7.23 9.11
N ASP A 171 3.70 7.58 10.35
CA ASP A 171 4.67 7.89 11.40
C ASP A 171 4.28 7.26 12.76
N PRO A 172 4.94 6.15 13.17
CA PRO A 172 4.67 5.50 14.45
C PRO A 172 5.27 6.25 15.66
N PHE A 173 6.15 7.25 15.46
CA PHE A 173 6.71 8.03 16.57
C PHE A 173 5.73 9.03 17.18
N TRP A 174 4.62 9.33 16.52
CA TRP A 174 3.63 10.31 17.02
C TRP A 174 2.24 9.68 17.20
N VAL A 175 1.77 9.66 18.43
CA VAL A 175 0.38 9.29 18.76
C VAL A 175 -0.50 10.52 18.58
N THR A 176 -1.48 10.50 17.69
CA THR A 176 -2.50 11.56 17.68
C THR A 176 -3.37 11.45 18.93
N VAL A 177 -3.46 12.53 19.69
CA VAL A 177 -4.30 12.66 20.90
C VAL A 177 -5.59 13.40 20.60
N ALA A 178 -5.51 14.45 19.79
CA ALA A 178 -6.66 15.23 19.34
C ALA A 178 -6.44 15.79 17.92
N HIS A 179 -7.53 16.22 17.28
CA HIS A 179 -7.53 16.84 15.96
C HIS A 179 -8.14 18.25 16.01
N PRO A 180 -7.37 19.30 16.38
CA PRO A 180 -7.85 20.68 16.34
C PRO A 180 -8.32 21.12 14.94
N LEU A 181 -7.76 20.52 13.88
CA LEU A 181 -8.27 20.64 12.51
C LEU A 181 -8.30 19.25 11.86
N TYR A 182 -9.50 18.77 11.58
CA TYR A 182 -9.72 17.57 10.76
C TYR A 182 -9.22 17.76 9.31
N PRO A 183 -9.04 16.68 8.53
CA PRO A 183 -8.59 16.78 7.14
C PRO A 183 -9.46 17.75 6.32
N VAL A 184 -8.85 18.72 5.66
CA VAL A 184 -9.51 19.64 4.72
C VAL A 184 -8.79 19.57 3.38
N LYS A 185 -9.53 19.35 2.30
CA LYS A 185 -9.03 19.35 0.92
C LYS A 185 -8.57 20.75 0.49
N LEU A 186 -7.43 20.85 -0.18
CA LEU A 186 -6.98 22.08 -0.82
C LEU A 186 -7.87 22.37 -2.05
N ALA A 187 -8.20 23.64 -2.25
CA ALA A 187 -8.96 24.09 -3.42
C ALA A 187 -8.02 24.82 -4.39
N ALA A 188 -8.24 24.68 -5.69
CA ALA A 188 -7.60 25.55 -6.68
C ALA A 188 -8.10 26.99 -6.46
N THR A 189 -7.19 27.93 -6.22
CA THR A 189 -7.50 29.35 -6.08
C THR A 189 -7.51 30.06 -7.43
N ASN A 190 -6.63 29.63 -8.34
CA ASN A 190 -6.58 30.04 -9.74
C ASN A 190 -6.26 28.84 -10.63
N VAL A 191 -6.96 28.68 -11.75
CA VAL A 191 -6.67 27.68 -12.79
C VAL A 191 -6.05 28.39 -13.99
N PRO A 192 -4.75 28.20 -14.28
CA PRO A 192 -4.08 28.82 -15.41
C PRO A 192 -4.60 28.31 -16.76
N THR A 193 -4.71 29.22 -17.73
CA THR A 193 -5.10 28.89 -19.12
C THR A 193 -3.91 28.46 -19.99
N ASP A 194 -2.68 28.57 -19.49
CA ASP A 194 -1.43 28.28 -20.19
C ASP A 194 -0.91 26.85 -19.98
N GLY A 195 -1.64 26.01 -19.23
CA GLY A 195 -1.25 24.64 -18.89
C GLY A 195 -0.23 24.54 -17.74
N SER A 196 0.12 25.64 -17.07
CA SER A 196 0.89 25.58 -15.83
C SER A 196 0.08 24.97 -14.68
N SER A 197 0.77 24.47 -13.64
CA SER A 197 0.09 23.86 -12.50
C SER A 197 -0.77 24.89 -11.76
N PRO A 198 -2.01 24.55 -11.37
CA PRO A 198 -2.87 25.48 -10.66
C PRO A 198 -2.30 25.82 -9.29
N VAL A 199 -2.49 27.07 -8.89
CA VAL A 199 -2.25 27.48 -7.50
C VAL A 199 -3.38 26.89 -6.67
N GLN A 200 -3.01 26.09 -5.69
CA GLN A 200 -3.91 25.53 -4.70
C GLN A 200 -3.68 26.21 -3.36
N GLY A 201 -4.74 26.32 -2.56
CA GLY A 201 -4.63 26.83 -1.22
C GLY A 201 -5.77 26.40 -0.31
N VAL A 202 -5.55 26.62 0.97
CA VAL A 202 -6.56 26.49 2.01
C VAL A 202 -6.23 27.47 3.13
N GLU A 203 -7.25 28.22 3.56
CA GLU A 203 -7.19 29.02 4.79
C GLU A 203 -8.26 28.49 5.75
N LYS A 204 -7.84 28.13 6.97
CA LYS A 204 -8.72 27.65 8.03
C LYS A 204 -8.28 28.18 9.38
N THR A 205 -9.19 28.14 10.34
CA THR A 205 -8.86 28.34 11.75
C THR A 205 -8.95 27.03 12.50
N PHE A 206 -8.18 26.92 13.58
CA PHE A 206 -8.28 25.83 14.55
C PHE A 206 -8.28 26.41 15.96
N HIS A 207 -8.98 25.75 16.88
CA HIS A 207 -9.09 26.21 18.26
C HIS A 207 -8.28 25.30 19.18
N LEU A 208 -7.41 25.89 20.00
CA LEU A 208 -6.76 25.18 21.11
C LEU A 208 -7.50 25.54 22.40
N THR A 209 -8.17 24.55 22.98
CA THR A 209 -8.90 24.68 24.24
C THR A 209 -7.94 24.82 25.43
N ARG A 210 -8.48 25.17 26.60
CA ARG A 210 -7.71 25.16 27.85
C ARG A 210 -7.14 23.76 28.16
N ALA A 211 -7.92 22.69 27.94
CA ALA A 211 -7.46 21.32 28.16
C ALA A 211 -6.32 20.93 27.20
N ASP A 212 -6.35 21.41 25.95
CA ASP A 212 -5.25 21.22 25.00
C ASP A 212 -3.97 21.91 25.49
N LYS A 213 -4.10 23.10 26.10
CA LYS A 213 -2.97 23.85 26.68
C LYS A 213 -2.40 23.17 27.92
N ASP A 214 -3.25 22.62 28.79
CA ASP A 214 -2.82 21.82 29.95
C ASP A 214 -2.07 20.52 29.53
N LEU A 215 -2.37 19.99 28.33
CA LEU A 215 -1.58 18.90 27.72
C LEU A 215 -0.25 19.40 27.15
N LEU A 216 -0.27 20.47 26.36
CA LEU A 216 0.91 21.06 25.70
C LEU A 216 1.92 21.68 26.69
N ALA A 217 1.52 21.95 27.93
CA ALA A 217 2.44 22.32 29.01
C ALA A 217 3.46 21.20 29.36
N LYS A 218 3.20 19.96 28.96
CA LYS A 218 4.11 18.82 29.15
C LYS A 218 4.94 18.62 27.89
N GLN A 219 6.27 18.55 28.03
CA GLN A 219 7.25 18.44 26.93
C GLN A 219 7.13 17.18 26.04
N GLU A 220 6.21 16.25 26.35
CA GLU A 220 5.95 15.07 25.53
C GLU A 220 4.84 15.27 24.48
N TYR A 221 4.13 16.41 24.51
CA TYR A 221 3.08 16.76 23.55
C TYR A 221 3.45 17.97 22.70
N ASP A 222 3.00 17.94 21.44
CA ASP A 222 3.20 19.01 20.47
C ASP A 222 1.96 19.19 19.58
N VAL A 223 1.84 20.37 18.95
CA VAL A 223 0.91 20.61 17.84
C VAL A 223 1.66 20.41 16.54
N GLN A 224 1.19 19.49 15.69
CA GLN A 224 1.78 19.19 14.39
C GLN A 224 0.81 19.50 13.25
N ALA A 225 1.28 20.26 12.26
CA ALA A 225 0.61 20.37 10.97
C ALA A 225 1.04 19.21 10.05
N TRP A 226 0.14 18.71 9.23
CA TRP A 226 0.44 17.60 8.32
C TRP A 226 -0.33 17.75 7.01
N CYS A 227 0.28 17.31 5.91
CA CYS A 227 -0.31 17.32 4.58
C CYS A 227 -0.15 15.95 3.90
N MET A 228 -1.14 15.55 3.12
CA MET A 228 -1.09 14.32 2.32
C MET A 228 -1.73 14.50 0.95
N LEU A 229 -1.12 13.84 -0.04
CA LEU A 229 -1.70 13.63 -1.36
C LEU A 229 -2.81 12.56 -1.28
N LEU A 230 -4.02 12.87 -1.76
CA LEU A 230 -5.16 11.95 -1.64
C LEU A 230 -4.96 10.68 -2.48
N ASN A 231 -4.59 10.80 -3.75
CA ASN A 231 -4.33 9.68 -4.66
C ASN A 231 -2.86 9.20 -4.69
N ASP A 232 -2.17 9.23 -3.54
CA ASP A 232 -0.78 8.77 -3.47
C ASP A 232 -0.65 7.26 -3.67
N LYS A 233 0.22 6.84 -4.59
CA LYS A 233 0.60 5.42 -4.77
C LYS A 233 1.33 4.83 -3.56
N VAL A 234 1.88 5.67 -2.68
CA VAL A 234 2.42 5.27 -1.37
C VAL A 234 1.41 5.67 -0.29
N PRO A 235 0.59 4.75 0.24
CA PRO A 235 -0.58 5.12 1.04
C PRO A 235 -0.23 5.73 2.40
N PHE A 236 0.91 5.34 3.00
CA PHE A 236 1.29 5.69 4.37
C PHE A 236 2.53 6.60 4.43
N ARG A 237 2.39 7.82 3.92
CA ARG A 237 3.39 8.90 4.09
C ARG A 237 2.72 10.27 4.14
N MET A 238 3.39 11.26 4.74
CA MET A 238 3.05 12.66 4.51
C MET A 238 3.70 13.13 3.20
N GLN A 239 3.01 14.04 2.50
CA GLN A 239 3.50 14.67 1.28
C GLN A 239 2.87 16.05 1.11
N TRP A 240 3.70 17.07 0.95
CA TRP A 240 3.28 18.44 0.68
C TRP A 240 3.29 18.75 -0.83
N PRO A 241 2.47 19.73 -1.29
CA PRO A 241 2.46 20.18 -2.68
C PRO A 241 3.80 20.83 -3.09
N HIS A 242 3.97 21.00 -4.40
CA HIS A 242 5.01 21.87 -4.96
C HIS A 242 4.90 23.31 -4.44
N TYR A 243 6.06 23.92 -4.18
CA TYR A 243 6.20 25.27 -3.64
C TYR A 243 5.33 25.53 -2.39
N ALA A 244 5.22 24.54 -1.50
CA ALA A 244 4.42 24.64 -0.28
C ALA A 244 4.87 25.80 0.63
N ASP A 245 4.02 26.83 0.74
CA ASP A 245 4.12 27.90 1.72
C ASP A 245 3.07 27.71 2.81
N LEU A 246 3.53 27.34 4.00
CA LEU A 246 2.71 27.10 5.19
C LEU A 246 2.91 28.26 6.17
N GLN A 247 1.81 28.86 6.63
CA GLN A 247 1.84 29.93 7.62
C GLN A 247 0.87 29.65 8.78
N VAL A 248 1.31 29.97 10.00
CA VAL A 248 0.54 29.83 11.24
C VAL A 248 0.52 31.19 11.93
N ASN A 249 -0.66 31.77 12.11
CA ASN A 249 -0.85 33.13 12.64
C ASN A 249 -0.02 34.21 11.90
N GLY A 250 0.25 34.02 10.60
CA GLY A 250 1.10 34.92 9.79
C GLY A 250 2.61 34.66 9.89
N ILE A 251 3.03 33.66 10.68
CA ILE A 251 4.43 33.22 10.77
C ILE A 251 4.64 32.08 9.77
N ALA A 252 5.58 32.23 8.84
CA ALA A 252 5.95 31.18 7.90
C ALA A 252 6.64 30.01 8.61
N VAL A 253 6.21 28.78 8.31
CA VAL A 253 6.72 27.53 8.87
C VAL A 253 7.25 26.67 7.72
N ARG A 254 8.47 26.17 7.83
CA ARG A 254 9.06 25.29 6.82
C ARG A 254 8.32 23.94 6.80
N ALA A 255 7.49 23.74 5.77
CA ALA A 255 6.75 22.50 5.54
C ALA A 255 7.58 21.39 4.86
N ILE A 256 8.55 21.77 4.03
CA ILE A 256 9.38 20.84 3.25
C ILE A 256 10.87 21.09 3.44
N ASN A 257 11.65 20.01 3.46
CA ASN A 257 13.12 20.03 3.51
C ASN A 257 13.77 19.88 2.12
N ARG A 258 13.00 19.53 1.09
CA ARG A 258 13.43 19.45 -0.31
C ARG A 258 13.23 20.80 -1.04
N PRO A 259 13.92 21.06 -2.16
CA PRO A 259 13.59 22.17 -3.06
C PRO A 259 12.10 22.18 -3.46
N GLY A 260 11.47 23.36 -3.49
CA GLY A 260 10.03 23.49 -3.73
C GLY A 260 9.54 22.96 -5.08
N SER A 261 10.42 22.93 -6.09
CA SER A 261 10.19 22.37 -7.42
C SER A 261 10.32 20.83 -7.50
N GLN A 262 10.89 20.19 -6.47
CA GLN A 262 11.17 18.75 -6.51
C GLN A 262 9.92 17.94 -6.14
N LEU A 263 9.55 16.96 -6.98
CA LEU A 263 8.54 15.95 -6.65
C LEU A 263 9.07 14.94 -5.62
N LEU A 264 8.19 14.47 -4.74
CA LEU A 264 8.51 13.37 -3.83
C LEU A 264 8.48 12.03 -4.58
N GLY A 265 9.66 11.45 -4.82
CA GLY A 265 9.79 10.10 -5.40
C GLY A 265 9.20 9.02 -4.49
N ALA A 266 8.99 7.80 -5.00
CA ALA A 266 8.32 6.71 -4.26
C ALA A 266 9.00 6.31 -2.93
N ASN A 267 10.30 6.55 -2.80
CA ASN A 267 11.09 6.27 -1.59
C ASN A 267 11.17 7.48 -0.63
N GLY A 268 10.75 8.66 -1.08
CA GLY A 268 10.79 9.88 -0.28
C GLY A 268 9.59 10.01 0.66
N ARG A 269 9.82 10.70 1.78
CA ARG A 269 8.80 11.12 2.75
C ARG A 269 9.04 12.59 3.08
N ASP A 270 7.96 13.34 3.31
CA ASP A 270 8.05 14.60 4.03
C ASP A 270 7.72 14.39 5.52
N ASP A 271 8.13 15.34 6.34
CA ASP A 271 7.76 15.42 7.75
C ASP A 271 6.52 16.32 7.94
N GLY A 272 5.89 16.22 9.10
CA GLY A 272 4.90 17.20 9.57
C GLY A 272 5.57 18.20 10.51
N PRO A 273 5.64 19.51 10.21
CA PRO A 273 6.31 20.47 11.06
C PRO A 273 5.56 20.65 12.38
N ILE A 274 6.33 20.78 13.46
CA ILE A 274 5.83 21.14 14.77
C ILE A 274 5.51 22.64 14.77
N ILE A 275 4.24 22.97 14.97
CA ILE A 275 3.71 24.34 14.97
C ILE A 275 3.42 24.87 16.38
N THR A 276 3.71 24.09 17.43
CA THR A 276 3.59 24.50 18.84
C THR A 276 4.16 25.91 19.10
N PRO A 277 5.36 26.29 18.62
CA PRO A 277 5.94 27.62 18.86
C PRO A 277 5.18 28.77 18.20
N CYS A 278 4.39 28.49 17.15
CA CYS A 278 3.61 29.48 16.41
C CYS A 278 2.13 29.53 16.88
N ALA A 279 1.72 28.64 17.79
CA ALA A 279 0.33 28.44 18.18
C ALA A 279 -0.03 29.17 19.49
N LYS A 280 -0.92 30.15 19.40
CA LYS A 280 -1.45 30.92 20.54
C LYS A 280 -2.65 30.24 21.19
N ASP A 281 -3.21 30.86 22.22
CA ASP A 281 -4.37 30.35 22.95
C ASP A 281 -5.67 30.66 22.18
N GLY A 282 -6.63 29.74 22.24
CA GLY A 282 -7.89 29.85 21.51
C GLY A 282 -7.72 29.74 19.99
N ILE A 283 -8.24 30.72 19.25
CA ILE A 283 -8.35 30.66 17.79
C ILE A 283 -7.00 30.98 17.11
N ASN A 284 -6.50 30.01 16.36
CA ASN A 284 -5.31 30.09 15.54
C ASN A 284 -5.69 30.12 14.06
N LYS A 285 -4.97 30.90 13.25
CA LYS A 285 -5.11 30.92 11.78
C LYS A 285 -4.05 30.04 11.13
N LEU A 286 -4.44 29.24 10.15
CA LEU A 286 -3.60 28.36 9.36
C LEU A 286 -3.86 28.63 7.88
N SER A 287 -2.82 28.89 7.11
CA SER A 287 -2.90 28.97 5.66
C SER A 287 -1.80 28.14 5.02
N LEU A 288 -2.16 27.38 3.98
CA LEU A 288 -1.22 26.67 3.11
C LEU A 288 -1.52 27.08 1.67
N THR A 289 -0.48 27.38 0.91
CA THR A 289 -0.55 27.51 -0.56
C THR A 289 0.51 26.64 -1.22
N GLY A 290 0.31 26.32 -2.49
CA GLY A 290 1.25 25.58 -3.33
C GLY A 290 0.84 25.65 -4.80
N CYS A 291 1.70 25.19 -5.71
CA CYS A 291 1.47 25.23 -7.16
C CYS A 291 1.61 23.80 -7.71
N ASP A 292 0.51 23.05 -7.70
CA ASP A 292 0.48 21.61 -7.97
C ASP A 292 -0.88 21.22 -8.55
N ALA A 293 -0.91 20.38 -9.60
CA ALA A 293 -2.17 19.91 -10.18
C ALA A 293 -2.86 18.81 -9.37
N ARG A 294 -2.12 18.11 -8.50
CA ARG A 294 -2.62 16.95 -7.75
C ARG A 294 -3.38 17.39 -6.50
N ILE A 295 -4.23 16.54 -5.94
CA ILE A 295 -5.16 16.94 -4.88
C ILE A 295 -4.63 16.57 -3.49
N PHE A 296 -4.39 17.59 -2.67
CA PHE A 296 -3.89 17.45 -1.30
C PHE A 296 -4.97 17.70 -0.25
N CYS A 297 -4.71 17.24 0.97
CA CYS A 297 -5.43 17.61 2.18
C CYS A 297 -4.46 18.04 3.28
N LEU A 298 -4.90 19.00 4.10
CA LEU A 298 -4.17 19.55 5.25
C LEU A 298 -4.96 19.26 6.53
N GLY A 299 -4.25 19.05 7.64
CA GLY A 299 -4.86 19.05 8.97
C GLY A 299 -3.89 19.44 10.07
N VAL A 300 -4.41 19.52 11.30
CA VAL A 300 -3.64 19.80 12.52
C VAL A 300 -4.02 18.77 13.57
N ARG A 301 -3.00 18.19 14.21
CA ARG A 301 -3.17 17.25 15.32
C ARG A 301 -2.35 17.67 16.53
N ILE A 302 -2.86 17.37 17.71
CA ILE A 302 -2.03 17.31 18.93
C ILE A 302 -1.46 15.90 18.99
N VAL A 303 -0.14 15.82 19.11
CA VAL A 303 0.61 14.57 19.12
C VAL A 303 1.29 14.34 20.47
N LYS A 304 1.45 13.08 20.85
CA LYS A 304 2.35 12.63 21.92
C LYS A 304 3.51 11.88 21.31
N ARG A 305 4.75 12.17 21.72
CA ARG A 305 5.94 11.45 21.25
C ARG A 305 6.01 10.05 21.85
N ARG A 306 6.25 9.03 21.02
CA ARG A 306 6.66 7.69 21.44
C ARG A 306 8.19 7.59 21.50
N THR A 307 8.69 6.85 22.49
CA THR A 307 10.09 6.40 22.52
C THR A 307 10.30 5.22 21.56
N VAL A 308 11.55 4.98 21.16
CA VAL A 308 11.91 3.79 20.37
C VAL A 308 11.43 2.50 21.07
N GLN A 309 11.64 2.40 22.39
CA GLN A 309 11.20 1.24 23.17
C GLN A 309 9.68 1.03 23.14
N GLN A 310 8.88 2.10 23.19
CA GLN A 310 7.42 1.99 23.08
C GLN A 310 6.99 1.44 21.71
N ILE A 311 7.71 1.74 20.63
CA ILE A 311 7.40 1.21 19.30
C ILE A 311 7.92 -0.23 19.15
N LEU A 312 9.10 -0.56 19.68
CA LEU A 312 9.59 -1.93 19.73
C LEU A 312 8.61 -2.85 20.49
N ASN A 313 8.01 -2.35 21.57
CA ASN A 313 6.97 -3.06 22.34
C ASN A 313 5.64 -3.25 21.58
N MET A 314 5.43 -2.57 20.44
CA MET A 314 4.27 -2.76 19.56
C MET A 314 4.52 -3.82 18.47
N ILE A 315 5.77 -4.24 18.25
CA ILE A 315 6.11 -5.29 17.29
C ILE A 315 5.74 -6.64 17.91
N PRO A 316 5.03 -7.54 17.20
CA PRO A 316 4.71 -8.87 17.69
C PRO A 316 5.95 -9.65 18.12
N LYS A 317 5.82 -10.49 19.14
CA LYS A 317 6.90 -11.39 19.54
C LYS A 317 7.19 -12.40 18.44
N GLU A 318 8.37 -13.04 18.50
CA GLU A 318 8.79 -14.06 17.53
C GLU A 318 7.72 -15.15 17.30
N SER A 319 7.04 -15.60 18.35
CA SER A 319 5.96 -16.60 18.29
C SER A 319 4.64 -16.10 17.68
N GLU A 320 4.46 -14.78 17.56
CA GLU A 320 3.22 -14.14 17.12
C GLU A 320 3.31 -13.62 15.68
N GLY A 321 4.52 -13.44 15.14
CA GLY A 321 4.77 -12.91 13.80
C GLY A 321 4.51 -13.92 12.68
N GLU A 322 5.24 -15.03 12.68
CA GLU A 322 5.12 -16.16 11.75
C GLU A 322 5.73 -17.44 12.35
N ARG A 323 5.43 -18.60 11.76
CA ARG A 323 5.99 -19.88 12.25
C ARG A 323 7.41 -20.08 11.74
N PHE A 324 8.21 -20.83 12.51
CA PHE A 324 9.56 -21.22 12.10
C PHE A 324 9.55 -22.03 10.79
N GLU A 325 8.56 -22.89 10.60
CA GLU A 325 8.36 -23.67 9.37
C GLU A 325 8.16 -22.77 8.13
N ASP A 326 7.36 -21.70 8.26
CA ASP A 326 7.07 -20.76 7.16
C ASP A 326 8.32 -19.93 6.79
N ALA A 327 9.07 -19.48 7.82
CA ALA A 327 10.33 -18.77 7.65
C ALA A 327 11.41 -19.66 7.00
N LEU A 328 11.53 -20.91 7.45
CA LEU A 328 12.42 -21.90 6.83
C LEU A 328 12.02 -22.15 5.37
N ALA A 329 10.75 -22.42 5.09
CA ALA A 329 10.26 -22.66 3.73
C ALA A 329 10.51 -21.46 2.80
N ARG A 330 10.39 -20.22 3.30
CA ARG A 330 10.78 -19.01 2.57
C ARG A 330 12.27 -18.98 2.26
N VAL A 331 13.15 -19.24 3.24
CA VAL A 331 14.60 -19.28 3.03
C VAL A 331 14.97 -20.36 2.01
N CYS A 332 14.39 -21.56 2.13
CA CYS A 332 14.56 -22.63 1.16
C CYS A 332 14.13 -22.21 -0.26
N ARG A 333 12.97 -21.52 -0.43
CA ARG A 333 12.55 -20.99 -1.74
C ARG A 333 13.50 -19.94 -2.32
N CYS A 334 14.17 -19.15 -1.47
CA CYS A 334 15.16 -18.17 -1.91
C CYS A 334 16.53 -18.78 -2.28
N VAL A 335 16.79 -20.03 -1.88
CA VAL A 335 18.08 -20.72 -2.08
C VAL A 335 17.97 -21.80 -3.15
N GLY A 336 17.05 -22.75 -2.99
CA GLY A 336 16.83 -23.87 -3.90
C GLY A 336 15.81 -23.52 -4.98
N GLY A 337 16.21 -22.65 -5.90
CA GLY A 337 15.37 -22.02 -6.94
C GLY A 337 14.17 -22.85 -7.42
N THR A 338 12.96 -22.41 -7.03
CA THR A 338 11.67 -22.87 -7.58
C THR A 338 11.47 -24.39 -7.72
N ALA A 339 11.79 -25.17 -6.68
CA ALA A 339 11.53 -26.62 -6.64
C ALA A 339 10.03 -27.04 -6.62
N THR A 340 9.08 -26.13 -6.92
CA THR A 340 7.62 -26.40 -6.93
C THR A 340 6.88 -25.70 -8.08
N ASP A 341 7.49 -25.55 -9.25
CA ASP A 341 6.75 -25.32 -10.51
C ASP A 341 7.30 -26.27 -11.58
N ASN A 342 6.47 -27.22 -12.00
CA ASN A 342 6.93 -28.38 -12.76
C ASN A 342 7.05 -28.08 -14.26
N ALA A 343 8.18 -28.47 -14.86
CA ALA A 343 8.43 -28.63 -16.30
C ALA A 343 8.30 -27.42 -17.24
N CYS A 344 9.41 -26.67 -17.44
CA CYS A 344 9.79 -26.16 -18.77
C CYS A 344 11.27 -25.70 -18.89
N SER A 345 12.08 -26.55 -19.55
CA SER A 345 13.29 -26.18 -20.32
C SER A 345 14.54 -25.68 -19.59
N ASP A 346 15.37 -26.62 -19.16
CA ASP A 346 16.70 -26.86 -19.78
C ASP A 346 17.68 -25.67 -19.89
N SER A 347 18.54 -25.55 -18.88
CA SER A 347 19.94 -25.08 -18.99
C SER A 347 20.68 -25.46 -17.70
N ASP A 348 21.79 -26.20 -17.81
CA ASP A 348 22.52 -26.84 -16.70
C ASP A 348 23.21 -25.85 -15.74
N LEU A 349 22.41 -25.24 -14.86
CA LEU A 349 22.87 -24.56 -13.65
C LEU A 349 22.11 -25.11 -12.43
N GLU A 350 22.22 -26.43 -12.24
CA GLU A 350 22.10 -27.02 -10.90
C GLU A 350 23.26 -26.50 -10.04
N VAL A 351 23.09 -25.30 -9.48
CA VAL A 351 23.94 -24.80 -8.40
C VAL A 351 23.58 -25.57 -7.13
N VAL A 352 24.05 -26.82 -7.06
CA VAL A 352 24.03 -27.67 -5.87
C VAL A 352 25.04 -27.09 -4.88
N ALA A 353 24.67 -25.96 -4.29
CA ALA A 353 25.41 -25.38 -3.19
C ALA A 353 25.08 -26.15 -1.92
N ASP A 354 25.96 -27.07 -1.51
CA ASP A 354 25.87 -27.82 -0.25
C ASP A 354 25.65 -26.92 0.97
N SER A 355 26.08 -25.65 0.88
CA SER A 355 25.75 -24.60 1.83
C SER A 355 25.68 -23.23 1.15
N PHE A 356 24.86 -22.34 1.70
CA PHE A 356 24.74 -20.95 1.27
C PHE A 356 25.17 -20.02 2.42
N GLY A 357 26.03 -19.04 2.11
CA GLY A 357 26.44 -18.03 3.07
C GLY A 357 25.32 -17.01 3.30
N VAL A 358 24.97 -16.74 4.57
CA VAL A 358 24.05 -15.65 4.94
C VAL A 358 24.79 -14.56 5.71
N ASN A 359 24.49 -13.30 5.38
CA ASN A 359 25.05 -12.15 6.11
C ASN A 359 24.18 -11.84 7.34
N LEU A 360 24.78 -11.90 8.54
CA LEU A 360 24.13 -11.56 9.81
C LEU A 360 24.37 -10.10 10.24
N ARG A 361 24.94 -9.26 9.36
CA ARG A 361 25.03 -7.82 9.56
C ARG A 361 23.75 -7.14 9.07
N CYS A 362 23.30 -6.14 9.80
CA CYS A 362 22.21 -5.27 9.37
C CYS A 362 22.68 -4.48 8.13
N PRO A 363 21.90 -4.45 7.03
CA PRO A 363 22.27 -3.72 5.82
C PRO A 363 22.36 -2.20 6.03
N MET A 364 21.69 -1.66 7.05
CA MET A 364 21.69 -0.22 7.37
C MET A 364 22.87 0.20 8.24
N SER A 365 23.16 -0.54 9.32
CA SER A 365 24.17 -0.13 10.31
C SER A 365 25.53 -0.80 10.11
N GLY A 366 25.64 -1.81 9.24
CA GLY A 366 26.84 -2.65 9.06
C GLY A 366 27.22 -3.52 10.28
N SER A 367 26.62 -3.24 11.44
CA SER A 367 26.76 -3.98 12.69
C SER A 367 26.05 -5.32 12.63
N ARG A 368 26.46 -6.27 13.47
CA ARG A 368 25.76 -7.54 13.64
C ARG A 368 24.34 -7.28 14.15
N MET A 369 23.33 -7.92 13.55
CA MET A 369 21.97 -7.88 14.07
C MET A 369 21.92 -8.47 15.49
N LYS A 370 21.19 -7.81 16.39
CA LYS A 370 20.81 -8.30 17.72
C LYS A 370 19.47 -9.05 17.64
N VAL A 371 18.49 -8.43 17.01
CA VAL A 371 17.13 -8.96 16.78
C VAL A 371 16.85 -8.87 15.29
N ALA A 372 16.65 -10.03 14.65
CA ALA A 372 16.42 -10.10 13.22
C ALA A 372 14.98 -9.71 12.88
N GLY A 373 14.80 -8.49 12.37
CA GLY A 373 13.54 -7.95 11.89
C GLY A 373 13.33 -8.14 10.39
N ARG A 374 12.06 -8.28 9.99
CA ARG A 374 11.62 -8.22 8.59
C ARG A 374 10.25 -7.58 8.49
N PHE A 375 9.85 -7.21 7.27
CA PHE A 375 8.44 -7.03 6.95
C PHE A 375 7.85 -8.35 6.46
N LYS A 376 6.68 -8.75 6.98
CA LYS A 376 5.98 -9.99 6.64
C LYS A 376 5.69 -10.16 5.13
N PRO A 377 5.31 -9.11 4.37
CA PRO A 377 5.10 -9.23 2.92
C PRO A 377 6.40 -9.27 2.09
N CYS A 378 7.59 -9.18 2.69
CA CYS A 378 8.84 -9.25 1.94
C CYS A 378 9.13 -10.69 1.47
N ALA A 379 9.31 -10.87 0.16
CA ALA A 379 9.67 -12.15 -0.43
C ALA A 379 11.15 -12.54 -0.29
N HIS A 380 12.04 -11.59 0.02
CA HIS A 380 13.47 -11.87 0.17
C HIS A 380 13.82 -12.60 1.48
N MET A 381 14.93 -13.34 1.48
CA MET A 381 15.43 -13.99 2.71
C MET A 381 15.89 -12.97 3.77
N GLY A 382 16.53 -11.87 3.36
CA GLY A 382 17.30 -11.02 4.26
C GLY A 382 16.47 -10.29 5.32
N CYS A 383 17.12 -10.03 6.46
CA CYS A 383 16.58 -9.32 7.61
C CYS A 383 17.40 -8.04 7.89
N PHE A 384 16.90 -7.20 8.78
CA PHE A 384 17.56 -6.00 9.29
C PHE A 384 17.43 -5.94 10.82
N ASP A 385 18.20 -5.09 11.49
CA ASP A 385 18.06 -4.92 12.94
C ASP A 385 16.84 -4.04 13.25
N LEU A 386 15.97 -4.49 14.17
CA LEU A 386 14.73 -3.77 14.52
C LEU A 386 14.95 -2.39 15.16
N GLU A 387 16.17 -2.06 15.59
CA GLU A 387 16.51 -0.70 16.00
C GLU A 387 16.45 0.32 14.83
N VAL A 388 16.19 -0.10 13.57
CA VAL A 388 16.38 0.73 12.37
C VAL A 388 15.26 0.62 11.29
N PHE A 389 14.51 1.72 11.10
CA PHE A 389 13.77 2.16 9.88
C PHE A 389 12.34 1.62 9.56
N TRP A 390 11.60 2.42 8.76
CA TRP A 390 10.19 2.19 8.34
C TRP A 390 9.99 1.94 6.84
N GLN A 391 11.08 1.71 6.12
CA GLN A 391 11.11 1.26 4.73
C GLN A 391 12.02 0.02 4.71
N CYS A 392 11.72 -0.98 3.89
CA CYS A 392 12.59 -2.15 3.84
C CYS A 392 13.95 -1.78 3.23
N PRO A 393 15.09 -1.94 3.94
CA PRO A 393 16.40 -1.56 3.41
C PRO A 393 16.93 -2.52 2.33
N ILE A 394 16.20 -3.59 2.03
CA ILE A 394 16.57 -4.63 1.05
C ILE A 394 15.79 -4.49 -0.24
N CYS A 395 14.46 -4.29 -0.17
CA CYS A 395 13.61 -4.14 -1.36
C CYS A 395 13.05 -2.73 -1.59
N LEU A 396 13.39 -1.77 -0.72
CA LEU A 396 12.97 -0.36 -0.76
C LEU A 396 11.46 -0.12 -0.74
N LYS A 397 10.63 -1.16 -0.57
CA LYS A 397 9.18 -1.02 -0.41
C LYS A 397 8.84 -0.36 0.92
N ASN A 398 7.83 0.50 0.88
CA ASN A 398 7.22 1.11 2.06
C ASN A 398 6.19 0.15 2.67
N TYR A 399 6.19 0.07 3.99
CA TYR A 399 5.26 -0.74 4.77
C TYR A 399 4.92 0.02 6.07
N SER A 400 3.75 -0.27 6.64
CA SER A 400 3.36 0.19 7.97
C SER A 400 3.99 -0.67 9.08
N LEU A 401 4.00 -0.14 10.31
CA LEU A 401 4.49 -0.85 11.52
C LEU A 401 3.83 -2.23 11.71
N GLU A 402 2.54 -2.37 11.38
CA GLU A 402 1.77 -3.61 11.52
C GLU A 402 2.30 -4.77 10.65
N ASN A 403 3.16 -4.48 9.66
CA ASN A 403 3.81 -5.47 8.83
C ASN A 403 5.16 -5.95 9.38
N ILE A 404 5.71 -5.33 10.44
CA ILE A 404 7.01 -5.71 11.00
C ILE A 404 6.86 -6.92 11.92
N ILE A 405 7.74 -7.90 11.75
CA ILE A 405 7.84 -9.09 12.61
C ILE A 405 9.31 -9.41 12.91
N VAL A 406 9.55 -10.13 14.01
CA VAL A 406 10.83 -10.83 14.26
C VAL A 406 10.87 -12.09 13.39
N ASP A 407 11.92 -12.27 12.58
CA ASP A 407 12.11 -13.47 11.74
C ASP A 407 12.63 -14.64 12.61
N PRO A 408 11.83 -15.69 12.85
CA PRO A 408 12.21 -16.77 13.78
C PRO A 408 13.40 -17.60 13.28
N TYR A 409 13.65 -17.64 11.97
CA TYR A 409 14.78 -18.37 11.40
C TYR A 409 16.10 -17.64 11.68
N PHE A 410 16.19 -16.36 11.29
CA PHE A 410 17.38 -15.55 11.51
C PHE A 410 17.62 -15.21 12.98
N ASN A 411 16.58 -15.05 13.80
CA ASN A 411 16.74 -14.79 15.24
C ASN A 411 17.31 -16.04 15.97
N ARG A 412 16.89 -17.24 15.57
CA ARG A 412 17.46 -18.51 16.08
C ARG A 412 18.92 -18.72 15.68
N ILE A 413 19.33 -18.30 14.49
CA ILE A 413 20.75 -18.32 14.07
C ILE A 413 21.56 -17.31 14.88
N THR A 414 21.06 -16.08 15.00
CA THR A 414 21.73 -14.96 15.67
C THR A 414 22.01 -15.26 17.15
N SER A 415 21.00 -15.78 17.86
CA SER A 415 21.12 -16.21 19.27
C SER A 415 22.09 -17.38 19.48
N LYS A 416 22.05 -18.42 18.64
CA LYS A 416 23.03 -19.53 18.68
C LYS A 416 24.47 -19.04 18.49
N ALA A 417 24.68 -18.18 17.50
CA ALA A 417 26.00 -17.64 17.18
C ALA A 417 26.45 -16.50 18.13
N LEU A 418 25.69 -16.18 19.18
CA LEU A 418 26.17 -15.44 20.35
C LEU A 418 26.72 -16.40 21.42
N ARG A 419 26.03 -17.52 21.69
CA ARG A 419 26.46 -18.55 22.66
C ARG A 419 27.76 -19.24 22.27
N GLY A 420 27.99 -19.49 20.98
CA GLY A 420 29.22 -20.11 20.45
C GLY A 420 30.53 -19.33 20.64
N ARG A 421 30.50 -18.16 21.31
CA ARG A 421 31.69 -17.40 21.75
C ARG A 421 31.99 -17.50 23.25
N TYR A 422 31.07 -18.01 24.08
CA TYR A 422 31.28 -18.18 25.53
C TYR A 422 31.77 -19.59 25.90
N ASN A 423 31.74 -20.55 24.97
CA ASN A 423 32.27 -21.91 25.16
C ASN A 423 33.58 -22.08 24.37
N ARG A 424 34.50 -21.10 24.47
CA ARG A 424 35.76 -21.12 23.73
C ARG A 424 36.96 -20.58 24.51
N ASP A 425 36.84 -20.60 25.84
CA ASP A 425 37.91 -20.43 26.83
C ASP A 425 38.08 -21.77 27.58
#